data_AF-A0AAV8WS50-F1
#
_entry.id   AF-A0AAV8WS50-F1
#
_cell.length_a   1.000
_cell.length_b   1.000
_cell.length_c   1.000
_cell.angle_alpha   90.00
_cell.angle_beta   90.00
_cell.angle_gamma   90.00
#
_symmetry.space_group_name_H-M   'P 1'
#
loop_
_entity.id
_entity.type
_entity.pdbx_description
1 polymer ?
#
loop_
_entity_poly.entity_id
_entity_poly.type
_entity_poly.pdbx_seq_one_letter_code
_entity_poly.pdbx_strand_id
1 'polypeptide(L)'
;MVLWRGRLNFRVYIKNKRHKYGIKLYVLTEPDGLVLNMSVYTGSLDSAGGKGRTKKVVLGLMENHLNCGHSIFMDNFYVSVDLAKELLRKKTYCTGTLRGNRKGNPKEIVNAKLQTGQSLAKYQNGVLVGKWRDKRDVLYLSTEFKNNLVEYENRRGDKITKPLPIL
;
A
#
# COMPACT_ATOMS: atom_id res chain seq x y z
N MET A 1 -2.71 2.31 16.12
CA MET A 1 -2.87 3.60 16.84
C MET A 1 -3.01 3.27 18.30
N VAL A 2 -2.23 3.93 19.14
CA VAL A 2 -2.30 3.77 20.60
C VAL A 2 -3.23 4.86 21.15
N LEU A 3 -4.24 4.48 21.93
CA LEU A 3 -5.18 5.43 22.53
C LEU A 3 -4.41 6.40 23.43
N TRP A 4 -4.54 7.69 23.16
CA TRP A 4 -3.98 8.73 24.03
C TRP A 4 -4.81 10.01 23.91
N ARG A 5 -5.30 10.49 25.06
CA ARG A 5 -6.12 11.72 25.13
C ARG A 5 -5.42 12.88 25.84
N GLY A 6 -4.31 12.62 26.54
CA GLY A 6 -3.52 13.65 27.23
C GLY A 6 -2.90 14.68 26.28
N ARG A 7 -2.29 15.72 26.87
CA ARG A 7 -1.54 16.74 26.13
C ARG A 7 -0.26 16.12 25.56
N LEU A 8 -0.16 16.07 24.23
CA LEU A 8 1.00 15.55 23.51
C LEU A 8 1.08 16.24 22.15
N ASN A 9 2.23 16.80 21.82
CA ASN A 9 2.43 17.65 20.63
C ASN A 9 2.11 16.95 19.30
N PHE A 10 2.33 15.64 19.21
CA PHE A 10 2.11 14.85 18.00
C PHE A 10 0.92 13.89 18.09
N ARG A 11 -0.03 14.15 19.00
CA ARG A 11 -1.31 13.43 19.05
C ARG A 11 -2.06 13.64 17.73
N VAL A 12 -2.54 12.57 17.13
CA VAL A 12 -3.26 12.59 15.86
C VAL A 12 -4.74 12.30 16.08
N TYR A 13 -5.60 13.00 15.32
CA TYR A 13 -7.01 12.65 15.16
C TYR A 13 -7.22 11.87 13.85
N ILE A 14 -7.80 10.67 13.91
CA ILE A 14 -8.21 9.88 12.75
C ILE A 14 -9.69 9.49 12.89
N LYS A 15 -10.55 10.16 12.11
CA LYS A 15 -12.03 10.03 12.15
C LYS A 15 -12.52 8.58 12.08
N ASN A 16 -11.89 7.76 11.25
CA ASN A 16 -12.34 6.41 10.92
C ASN A 16 -11.72 5.31 11.81
N LYS A 17 -11.06 5.65 12.92
CA LYS A 17 -10.55 4.68 13.90
C LYS A 17 -11.43 4.66 15.14
N ARG A 18 -11.57 3.47 15.77
CA ARG A 18 -12.33 3.27 17.02
C ARG A 18 -11.92 4.28 18.09
N HIS A 19 -10.61 4.36 18.35
CA HIS A 19 -10.01 5.44 19.12
C HIS A 19 -9.62 6.54 18.15
N LYS A 20 -10.36 7.66 18.15
CA LYS A 20 -10.11 8.73 17.18
C LYS A 20 -8.89 9.58 17.53
N TYR A 21 -8.56 9.73 18.82
CA TYR A 21 -7.40 10.47 19.30
C TYR A 21 -6.36 9.51 19.84
N GLY A 22 -5.11 9.67 19.39
CA GLY A 22 -4.02 8.84 19.88
C GLY A 22 -2.68 9.08 19.21
N ILE A 23 -1.74 8.18 19.49
CA ILE A 23 -0.41 8.14 18.88
C ILE A 23 -0.49 7.23 17.65
N LYS A 24 -0.12 7.78 16.50
CA LYS A 24 -0.03 7.00 15.25
C LYS A 24 1.32 6.29 15.21
N LEU A 25 1.29 5.00 14.90
CA LEU A 25 2.46 4.16 14.70
C LEU A 25 2.50 3.70 13.25
N TYR A 26 3.70 3.67 12.67
CA TYR A 26 4.04 2.90 11.50
C TYR A 26 4.62 1.57 11.99
N VAL A 27 4.12 0.46 11.46
CA VAL A 27 4.50 -0.89 11.94
C VAL A 27 4.74 -1.76 10.73
N LEU A 28 5.87 -2.46 10.71
CA LEU A 28 6.19 -3.54 9.81
C LEU A 28 5.99 -4.85 10.56
N THR A 29 5.25 -5.78 9.96
CA THR A 29 4.96 -7.09 10.56
C THR A 29 5.17 -8.21 9.57
N GLU A 30 5.38 -9.41 10.09
CA GLU A 30 5.17 -10.65 9.35
C GLU A 30 3.66 -10.91 9.13
N PRO A 31 3.30 -11.80 8.20
CA PRO A 31 1.91 -12.14 7.93
C PRO A 31 1.14 -12.73 9.12
N ASP A 32 1.84 -13.40 10.04
CA ASP A 32 1.28 -14.00 11.26
C ASP A 32 1.08 -12.98 12.39
N GLY A 33 1.62 -11.77 12.24
CA GLY A 33 1.47 -10.65 13.16
C GLY A 33 2.70 -10.32 14.00
N LEU A 34 3.83 -11.02 13.82
CA LEU A 34 5.07 -10.65 14.52
C LEU A 34 5.53 -9.25 14.10
N VAL A 35 5.80 -8.37 15.06
CA VAL A 35 6.29 -7.01 14.80
C VAL A 35 7.80 -7.04 14.55
N LEU A 36 8.21 -6.73 13.32
CA LEU A 36 9.62 -6.68 12.92
C LEU A 36 10.26 -5.32 13.18
N ASN A 37 9.50 -4.24 12.95
CA ASN A 37 9.97 -2.88 13.14
C ASN A 37 8.80 -1.92 13.37
N MET A 38 9.04 -0.81 14.07
CA MET A 38 8.04 0.23 14.26
C MET A 38 8.64 1.62 14.37
N SER A 39 7.86 2.62 13.98
CA SER A 39 8.23 4.03 14.08
C SER A 39 7.05 4.88 14.52
N VAL A 40 7.31 5.88 15.37
CA VAL A 40 6.28 6.79 15.90
C VAL A 40 6.08 7.96 14.94
N TYR A 41 4.82 8.23 14.58
CA TYR A 41 4.47 9.47 13.89
C TYR A 41 4.62 10.65 14.87
N THR A 42 5.57 11.54 14.63
CA THR A 42 5.83 12.72 15.47
C THR A 42 5.43 14.05 14.81
N GLY A 43 4.56 14.01 13.81
CA GLY A 43 4.05 15.22 13.15
C GLY A 43 5.15 15.95 12.35
N SER A 44 5.41 17.21 12.70
CA SER A 44 6.46 18.06 12.11
C SER A 44 7.86 17.71 12.63
N LEU A 45 7.97 17.03 13.76
CA LEU A 45 9.23 16.58 14.34
C LEU A 45 9.75 15.27 13.72
N ASP A 46 9.02 14.73 12.74
CA ASP A 46 9.39 13.49 12.08
C ASP A 46 10.58 13.74 11.15
N SER A 47 11.67 13.00 11.34
CA SER A 47 12.83 13.03 10.44
C SER A 47 12.47 12.59 9.01
N ALA A 48 11.42 11.76 8.88
CA ALA A 48 10.81 11.42 7.60
C ALA A 48 9.88 12.51 7.05
N GLY A 49 9.83 13.69 7.66
CA GLY A 49 9.01 14.83 7.24
C GLY A 49 9.28 15.32 5.81
N GLY A 50 8.33 16.12 5.31
CA GLY A 50 8.40 16.76 4.00
C GLY A 50 7.92 15.90 2.81
N LYS A 51 8.36 16.28 1.61
CA LYS A 51 8.04 15.56 0.37
C LYS A 51 8.59 14.13 0.44
N GLY A 52 7.77 13.16 0.02
CA GLY A 52 8.19 11.75 -0.01
C GLY A 52 8.17 11.04 1.35
N ARG A 53 7.51 11.60 2.38
CA ARG A 53 7.41 10.99 3.71
C ARG A 53 7.05 9.50 3.69
N THR A 54 6.06 9.11 2.91
CA THR A 54 5.59 7.72 2.87
C THR A 54 6.67 6.77 2.37
N LYS A 55 7.49 7.22 1.41
CA LYS A 55 8.63 6.47 0.90
C LYS A 55 9.73 6.34 1.95
N LYS A 56 10.11 7.45 2.61
CA LYS A 56 11.10 7.44 3.70
C LYS A 56 10.71 6.49 4.83
N VAL A 57 9.44 6.54 5.26
CA VAL A 57 8.90 5.66 6.30
C VAL A 57 9.03 4.18 5.92
N VAL A 58 8.62 3.81 4.70
CA VAL A 58 8.70 2.40 4.25
C VAL A 58 10.15 1.93 4.19
N LEU A 59 11.04 2.73 3.61
CA LEU A 59 12.46 2.37 3.50
C LEU A 59 13.15 2.27 4.86
N GLY A 60 12.83 3.16 5.79
CA GLY A 60 13.37 3.10 7.16
C GLY A 60 12.84 1.89 7.93
N LEU A 61 11.56 1.55 7.80
CA LEU A 61 11.02 0.34 8.41
C LEU A 61 11.68 -0.93 7.85
N MET A 62 11.94 -0.93 6.54
CA MET A 62 12.52 -2.08 5.83
C MET A 62 14.04 -2.16 5.90
N GLU A 63 14.75 -1.20 6.50
CA GLU A 63 16.22 -1.06 6.40
C GLU A 63 17.00 -2.38 6.54
N ASN A 64 16.69 -3.17 7.57
CA ASN A 64 17.33 -4.46 7.86
C ASN A 64 16.79 -5.66 7.05
N HIS A 65 15.80 -5.44 6.19
CA HIS A 65 15.05 -6.45 5.44
C HIS A 65 15.07 -6.19 3.92
N LEU A 66 15.81 -5.17 3.48
CA LEU A 66 16.04 -4.84 2.07
C LEU A 66 17.09 -5.78 1.48
N ASN A 67 17.02 -6.02 0.18
CA ASN A 67 17.91 -6.88 -0.60
C ASN A 67 17.81 -8.40 -0.30
N CYS A 68 16.82 -8.82 0.49
CA CYS A 68 16.62 -10.22 0.88
C CYS A 68 15.63 -10.99 -0.02
N GLY A 69 15.01 -10.35 -1.03
CA GLY A 69 13.99 -11.00 -1.85
C GLY A 69 12.59 -11.05 -1.23
N HIS A 70 12.34 -10.28 -0.15
CA HIS A 70 11.05 -10.24 0.52
C HIS A 70 9.96 -9.55 -0.31
N SER A 71 8.70 -9.90 -0.02
CA SER A 71 7.50 -9.28 -0.59
C SER A 71 6.77 -8.47 0.48
N ILE A 72 6.67 -7.14 0.29
CA ILE A 72 5.95 -6.24 1.20
C ILE A 72 4.54 -5.94 0.68
N PHE A 73 3.54 -6.16 1.54
CA PHE A 73 2.15 -5.81 1.27
C PHE A 73 1.79 -4.52 2.02
N MET A 74 1.23 -3.54 1.31
CA MET A 74 1.03 -2.19 1.87
C MET A 74 -0.34 -1.61 1.55
N ASP A 75 -0.85 -0.79 2.48
CA ASP A 75 -2.02 0.05 2.25
C ASP A 75 -1.76 1.14 1.20
N ASN A 76 -2.82 1.62 0.53
CA ASN A 76 -2.75 2.68 -0.47
C ASN A 76 -2.11 4.00 0.01
N PHE A 77 -2.05 4.22 1.33
CA PHE A 77 -1.33 5.34 1.90
C PHE A 77 0.18 5.30 1.60
N TYR A 78 0.78 4.13 1.41
CA TYR A 78 2.22 3.99 1.16
C TYR A 78 2.55 3.79 -0.32
N VAL A 79 1.67 3.12 -1.06
CA VAL A 79 1.93 2.68 -2.45
C VAL A 79 2.08 3.86 -3.41
N SER A 80 3.15 3.82 -4.22
CA SER A 80 3.40 4.71 -5.34
C SER A 80 4.36 4.06 -6.34
N VAL A 81 4.30 4.47 -7.61
CA VAL A 81 5.18 3.96 -8.67
C VAL A 81 6.66 4.24 -8.37
N ASP A 82 6.97 5.40 -7.79
CA ASP A 82 8.35 5.77 -7.41
C ASP A 82 8.91 4.85 -6.32
N LEU A 83 8.12 4.60 -5.25
CA LEU A 83 8.51 3.68 -4.19
C LEU A 83 8.69 2.25 -4.73
N ALA A 84 7.79 1.79 -5.59
CA ALA A 84 7.86 0.44 -6.17
C ALA A 84 9.16 0.22 -6.96
N LYS A 85 9.56 1.19 -7.78
CA LYS A 85 10.84 1.15 -8.52
C LYS A 85 12.04 1.11 -7.56
N GLU A 86 11.96 1.82 -6.44
CA GLU A 86 13.04 1.82 -5.45
C GLU A 86 13.18 0.51 -4.69
N LEU A 87 12.05 -0.07 -4.25
CA LEU A 87 12.04 -1.37 -3.60
C LEU A 87 12.54 -2.46 -4.55
N LEU A 88 12.13 -2.41 -5.82
CA LEU A 88 12.59 -3.38 -6.82
C LEU A 88 14.11 -3.29 -7.06
N ARG A 89 14.67 -2.07 -7.12
CA ARG A 89 16.15 -1.87 -7.16
C ARG A 89 16.86 -2.45 -5.94
N LYS A 90 16.17 -2.54 -4.80
CA LYS A 90 16.65 -3.13 -3.55
C LYS A 90 16.15 -4.57 -3.35
N LYS A 91 15.92 -5.30 -4.44
CA LYS A 91 15.46 -6.70 -4.48
C LYS A 91 14.33 -6.98 -3.47
N THR A 92 13.36 -6.09 -3.42
CA THR A 92 12.18 -6.18 -2.54
C THR A 92 10.95 -6.00 -3.40
N TYR A 93 10.08 -7.00 -3.41
CA TYR A 93 8.81 -6.93 -4.12
C TYR A 93 7.80 -6.15 -3.30
N CYS A 94 6.85 -5.49 -3.95
CA CYS A 94 5.78 -4.79 -3.27
C CYS A 94 4.44 -4.96 -3.98
N THR A 95 3.37 -5.10 -3.20
CA THR A 95 2.01 -5.23 -3.69
C THR A 95 1.04 -4.42 -2.83
N GLY A 96 0.06 -3.77 -3.45
CA GLY A 96 -0.99 -3.07 -2.71
C GLY A 96 -1.92 -2.24 -3.59
N THR A 97 -2.97 -1.71 -2.96
CA THR A 97 -3.90 -0.80 -3.64
C THR A 97 -3.25 0.55 -3.89
N LEU A 98 -3.62 1.23 -4.98
CA LEU A 98 -3.00 2.47 -5.44
C LEU A 98 -4.03 3.59 -5.47
N ARG A 99 -3.68 4.78 -4.96
CA ARG A 99 -4.55 5.95 -5.12
C ARG A 99 -4.38 6.54 -6.52
N GLY A 100 -5.49 6.83 -7.20
CA GLY A 100 -5.47 7.36 -8.57
C GLY A 100 -4.77 8.70 -8.73
N ASN A 101 -4.75 9.53 -7.67
CA ASN A 101 -4.11 10.85 -7.68
C ASN A 101 -2.60 10.83 -7.36
N ARG A 102 -1.96 9.65 -7.32
CA ARG A 102 -0.49 9.58 -7.13
C ARG A 102 0.24 10.02 -8.38
N LYS A 103 1.30 10.81 -8.19
CA LYS A 103 2.23 11.19 -9.26
C LYS A 103 2.89 9.93 -9.85
N GLY A 104 2.99 9.89 -11.17
CA GLY A 104 3.64 8.81 -11.91
C GLY A 104 2.72 7.66 -12.31
N ASN A 105 1.44 7.67 -11.90
CA ASN A 105 0.47 6.70 -12.37
C ASN A 105 0.24 6.85 -13.89
N PRO A 106 0.17 5.75 -14.67
CA PRO A 106 -0.20 5.80 -16.08
C PRO A 106 -1.62 6.32 -16.25
N LYS A 107 -1.77 7.47 -16.93
CA LYS A 107 -3.08 8.13 -17.12
C LYS A 107 -4.07 7.25 -17.89
N GLU A 108 -3.57 6.48 -18.86
CA GLU A 108 -4.36 5.51 -19.63
C GLU A 108 -5.04 4.46 -18.74
N ILE A 109 -4.37 3.98 -17.68
CA ILE A 109 -4.92 3.01 -16.74
C ILE A 109 -5.88 3.71 -15.78
N VAL A 110 -5.49 4.85 -15.22
CA VAL A 110 -6.33 5.59 -14.25
C VAL A 110 -7.67 6.01 -14.87
N ASN A 111 -7.64 6.52 -16.10
CA ASN A 111 -8.81 7.06 -16.79
C ASN A 111 -9.60 6.01 -17.59
N ALA A 112 -9.12 4.78 -17.69
CA ALA A 112 -9.83 3.71 -18.40
C ALA A 112 -11.23 3.51 -17.83
N LYS A 113 -12.24 3.45 -18.71
CA LYS A 113 -13.61 3.08 -18.36
C LYS A 113 -13.74 1.57 -18.51
N LEU A 114 -14.07 0.89 -17.43
CA LEU A 114 -14.17 -0.57 -17.37
C LEU A 114 -15.60 -0.97 -17.02
N GLN A 115 -16.07 -2.07 -17.61
CA GLN A 115 -17.28 -2.75 -17.15
C GLN A 115 -16.98 -3.58 -15.90
N THR A 116 -18.00 -3.87 -15.08
CA THR A 116 -17.85 -4.73 -13.90
C THR A 116 -17.23 -6.08 -14.27
N GLY A 117 -16.22 -6.50 -13.51
CA GLY A 117 -15.43 -7.71 -13.76
C GLY A 117 -14.20 -7.49 -14.64
N GLN A 118 -14.16 -6.42 -15.44
CA GLN A 118 -13.00 -6.16 -16.32
C GLN A 118 -11.79 -5.67 -15.55
N SER A 119 -10.62 -6.12 -15.99
CA SER A 119 -9.30 -5.67 -15.52
C SER A 119 -8.45 -5.20 -16.67
N LEU A 120 -7.73 -4.10 -16.48
CA LEU A 120 -6.74 -3.56 -17.41
C LEU A 120 -5.45 -3.26 -16.65
N ALA A 121 -4.29 -3.61 -17.20
CA ALA A 121 -3.00 -3.34 -16.57
C ALA A 121 -1.95 -2.88 -17.58
N LYS A 122 -1.00 -2.08 -17.09
CA LYS A 122 0.21 -1.69 -17.79
C LYS A 122 1.43 -2.13 -17.01
N TYR A 123 2.42 -2.65 -17.73
CA TYR A 123 3.70 -3.04 -17.18
C TYR A 123 4.76 -2.03 -17.65
N GLN A 124 5.53 -1.49 -16.72
CA GLN A 124 6.65 -0.62 -17.04
C GLN A 124 7.77 -0.81 -16.02
N ASN A 125 8.96 -1.16 -16.50
CA ASN A 125 10.18 -1.30 -15.69
C ASN A 125 9.99 -2.23 -14.47
N GLY A 126 9.36 -3.40 -14.68
CA GLY A 126 9.08 -4.37 -13.61
C GLY A 126 7.95 -3.97 -12.65
N VAL A 127 7.24 -2.87 -12.92
CA VAL A 127 6.09 -2.43 -12.13
C VAL A 127 4.82 -2.63 -12.93
N LEU A 128 3.89 -3.42 -12.39
CA LEU A 128 2.52 -3.55 -12.85
C LEU A 128 1.68 -2.46 -12.18
N VAL A 129 0.96 -1.67 -12.98
CA VAL A 129 -0.16 -0.84 -12.50
C VAL A 129 -1.43 -1.30 -13.16
N GLY A 130 -2.41 -1.70 -12.36
CA GLY A 130 -3.67 -2.25 -12.83
C GLY A 130 -4.88 -1.49 -12.30
N LYS A 131 -5.97 -1.58 -13.07
CA LYS A 131 -7.31 -1.11 -12.71
C LYS A 131 -8.28 -2.25 -12.92
N TRP A 132 -9.09 -2.53 -11.91
CA TRP A 132 -10.17 -3.50 -11.97
C TRP A 132 -11.47 -2.87 -11.48
N ARG A 133 -12.59 -3.26 -12.09
CA ARG A 133 -13.91 -2.74 -11.74
C ARG A 133 -14.72 -3.81 -11.00
N ASP A 134 -14.86 -3.63 -9.69
CA ASP A 134 -15.92 -4.29 -8.92
C ASP A 134 -17.22 -3.47 -9.03
N LYS A 135 -17.94 -3.27 -7.92
CA LYS A 135 -18.90 -2.16 -7.75
C LYS A 135 -18.26 -0.78 -7.96
N ARG A 136 -16.95 -0.66 -7.72
CA ARG A 136 -16.15 0.57 -7.88
C ARG A 136 -14.79 0.24 -8.49
N ASP A 137 -14.14 1.26 -9.02
CA ASP A 137 -12.79 1.15 -9.54
C ASP A 137 -11.81 0.87 -8.40
N VAL A 138 -10.99 -0.15 -8.57
CA VAL A 138 -9.86 -0.48 -7.71
C VAL A 138 -8.59 -0.37 -8.54
N LEU A 139 -7.77 0.61 -8.20
CA LEU A 139 -6.41 0.70 -8.72
C LEU A 139 -5.46 -0.05 -7.79
N TYR A 140 -4.48 -0.71 -8.37
CA TYR A 140 -3.49 -1.49 -7.65
C TYR A 140 -2.14 -1.48 -8.36
N LEU A 141 -1.12 -1.85 -7.61
CA LEU A 141 0.25 -1.94 -8.06
C LEU A 141 0.87 -3.23 -7.53
N SER A 142 1.66 -3.90 -8.37
CA SER A 142 2.52 -5.00 -7.94
C SER A 142 3.84 -5.01 -8.69
N THR A 143 4.89 -5.50 -8.06
CA THR A 143 6.16 -5.85 -8.72
C THR A 143 6.44 -7.35 -8.74
N GLU A 144 5.50 -8.16 -8.27
CA GLU A 144 5.62 -9.62 -8.12
C GLU A 144 4.57 -10.35 -8.96
N PHE A 145 3.32 -9.92 -8.86
CA PHE A 145 2.18 -10.62 -9.43
C PHE A 145 1.83 -10.10 -10.82
N LYS A 146 1.34 -11.01 -11.66
CA LYS A 146 0.74 -10.70 -12.97
C LYS A 146 -0.72 -10.31 -12.81
N ASN A 147 -1.29 -9.61 -13.80
CA ASN A 147 -2.71 -9.28 -13.90
C ASN A 147 -3.56 -10.49 -14.33
N ASN A 148 -3.43 -11.59 -13.60
CA ASN A 148 -4.24 -12.78 -13.83
C ASN A 148 -5.51 -12.66 -13.00
N LEU A 149 -6.65 -12.91 -13.63
CA LEU A 149 -7.93 -13.06 -12.95
C LEU A 149 -8.01 -14.47 -12.37
N VAL A 150 -8.27 -14.58 -11.07
CA VAL A 150 -8.43 -15.86 -10.39
C VAL A 150 -9.72 -15.88 -9.58
N GLU A 151 -10.25 -17.09 -9.37
CA GLU A 151 -11.40 -17.29 -8.50
C GLU A 151 -11.02 -17.14 -7.03
N TYR A 152 -11.87 -16.45 -6.29
CA TYR A 152 -11.73 -16.22 -4.86
C TYR A 152 -13.10 -16.41 -4.20
N GLU A 153 -13.12 -17.23 -3.16
CA GLU A 153 -14.31 -17.40 -2.33
C GLU A 153 -14.30 -16.34 -1.22
N ASN A 154 -15.33 -15.50 -1.19
CA ASN A 154 -15.45 -14.51 -0.14
C ASN A 154 -15.90 -15.15 1.19
N ARG A 155 -15.89 -14.37 2.29
CA ARG A 155 -16.33 -14.86 3.61
C ARG A 155 -17.80 -15.30 3.69
N ARG A 156 -18.59 -15.08 2.64
CA ARG A 156 -20.00 -15.49 2.53
C ARG A 156 -20.18 -16.75 1.68
N GLY A 157 -19.11 -17.30 1.10
CA GLY A 157 -19.15 -18.44 0.19
C GLY A 157 -19.36 -18.08 -1.28
N ASP A 158 -19.46 -16.79 -1.63
CA ASP A 158 -19.65 -16.40 -3.04
C ASP A 158 -18.32 -16.50 -3.79
N LYS A 159 -18.32 -17.16 -4.95
CA LYS A 159 -17.19 -17.20 -5.87
C LYS A 159 -17.14 -15.92 -6.69
N ILE A 160 -16.01 -15.21 -6.61
CA ILE A 160 -15.78 -13.94 -7.30
C ILE A 160 -14.44 -14.02 -8.03
N THR A 161 -14.38 -13.53 -9.26
CA THR A 161 -13.13 -13.41 -10.01
C THR A 161 -12.46 -12.07 -9.75
N LYS A 162 -11.19 -12.09 -9.34
CA LYS A 162 -10.40 -10.87 -9.06
C LYS A 162 -8.96 -10.98 -9.56
N PRO A 163 -8.30 -9.84 -9.86
CA PRO A 163 -6.87 -9.83 -10.14
C PRO A 163 -6.05 -10.33 -8.95
N LEU A 164 -5.09 -11.22 -9.22
CA LEU A 164 -4.17 -11.79 -8.23
C LEU A 164 -3.50 -10.76 -7.29
N PRO A 165 -3.08 -9.55 -7.76
CA PRO A 165 -2.46 -8.56 -6.88
C PRO A 165 -3.37 -7.96 -5.78
N ILE A 166 -4.70 -8.20 -5.83
CA ILE A 166 -5.68 -7.64 -4.89
C ILE A 166 -6.57 -8.69 -4.24
N LEU A 167 -6.10 -9.94 -4.20
CA LEU A 167 -6.72 -11.00 -3.40
C LEU A 167 -6.50 -10.79 -1.90
#